data_AF-A0A135VK61-F1
#
_entry.id   AF-A0A135VK61-F1
#
_cell.length_a   1.000
_cell.length_b   1.000
_cell.length_c   1.000
_cell.angle_alpha   90.00
_cell.angle_beta   90.00
_cell.angle_gamma   90.00
#
_symmetry.space_group_name_H-M   'P 1'
#
loop_
_entity.id
_entity.type
_entity.pdbx_description
1 polymer ?
#
loop_
_entity_poly.entity_id
_entity_poly.type
_entity_poly.pdbx_seq_one_letter_code
_entity_poly.pdbx_strand_id
1 'polypeptide(L)'
;MKRFDNNPILHPVPGHYWENRNVFNAGVLHAGNRVHILYRAQGDDGVSRIGYASSSDGYSIDTRQPEPVFIPKNSYENLGCEDPRLIQMDGECLMTYTAYGNNPRAAYQVSITEISLEDFLSNNWNWGDRLLPFEGILNKNAVIFPRKINGSYVMYHRIEPDLCVAYSDDLKRWCQLKALMHPRLGHWDSLKVGSAGPPIKINEGWLFIYHGVDHDYVYRLGNLLIDKKNPENILYRSEKPILEPQEPYEKFGLVPNVVFSCGSVLLDDKLLIYYGGADSVVCGAEFELGELLPKA
;
A
#
# COMPACT_ATOMS: atom_id res chain seq x y z
N MET A 1 0.34 -11.06 17.29
CA MET A 1 0.52 -9.67 16.80
C MET A 1 1.22 -8.85 17.86
N LYS A 2 2.31 -8.18 17.50
CA LYS A 2 3.02 -7.23 18.37
C LYS A 2 3.34 -5.95 17.57
N ARG A 3 3.00 -4.78 18.09
CA ARG A 3 3.47 -3.48 17.54
C ARG A 3 4.97 -3.34 17.79
N PHE A 4 5.70 -2.72 16.87
CA PHE A 4 7.13 -2.47 17.07
C PHE A 4 7.35 -1.61 18.32
N ASP A 5 8.39 -1.93 19.09
CA ASP A 5 8.65 -1.28 20.38
C ASP A 5 8.98 0.21 20.22
N ASN A 6 9.54 0.60 19.06
CA ASN A 6 9.95 1.98 18.75
C ASN A 6 8.95 2.73 17.85
N ASN A 7 7.67 2.32 17.84
CA ASN A 7 6.67 3.08 17.10
C ASN A 7 6.48 4.49 17.70
N PRO A 8 6.29 5.53 16.86
CA PRO A 8 6.36 5.49 15.40
C PRO A 8 7.79 5.45 14.85
N ILE A 9 8.03 4.62 13.82
CA ILE A 9 9.37 4.43 13.21
C ILE A 9 9.76 5.54 12.23
N LEU A 10 8.78 6.27 11.67
CA LEU A 10 9.03 7.53 10.98
C LEU A 10 8.02 8.58 11.44
N HIS A 11 8.52 9.79 11.64
CA HIS A 11 7.74 10.97 11.99
C HIS A 11 8.14 12.16 11.10
N PRO A 12 7.28 13.18 11.00
CA PRO A 12 7.59 14.43 10.32
C PRO A 12 8.87 15.07 10.86
N VAL A 13 9.68 15.66 9.98
CA VAL A 13 10.92 16.34 10.35
C VAL A 13 10.69 17.84 10.38
N PRO A 14 10.70 18.50 11.55
CA PRO A 14 10.51 19.94 11.63
C PRO A 14 11.52 20.69 10.76
N GLY A 15 11.02 21.68 10.01
CA GLY A 15 11.84 22.50 9.10
C GLY A 15 12.09 21.89 7.72
N HIS A 16 11.70 20.65 7.46
CA HIS A 16 11.81 20.05 6.13
C HIS A 16 10.68 20.51 5.20
N TYR A 17 10.98 21.00 4.00
CA TYR A 17 9.95 21.67 3.17
C TYR A 17 8.81 20.74 2.69
N TRP A 18 9.06 19.43 2.54
CA TRP A 18 8.13 18.47 1.95
C TRP A 18 7.61 17.38 2.88
N GLU A 19 8.13 17.29 4.11
CA GLU A 19 7.78 16.21 5.05
C GLU A 19 7.66 16.70 6.51
N ASN A 20 7.52 18.00 6.73
CA ASN A 20 7.38 18.58 8.08
C ASN A 20 5.98 18.42 8.68
N ARG A 21 4.95 18.03 7.91
CA ARG A 21 3.58 17.88 8.43
C ARG A 21 3.19 16.44 8.69
N ASN A 22 3.30 15.57 7.69
CA ASN A 22 2.84 14.19 7.75
C ASN A 22 3.82 13.27 7.02
N VAL A 23 4.06 12.09 7.58
CA VAL A 23 4.89 11.01 7.01
C VAL A 23 4.19 9.69 7.26
N PHE A 24 3.57 9.07 6.26
CA PHE A 24 2.59 8.00 6.46
C PHE A 24 2.43 7.08 5.22
N ASN A 25 1.55 6.09 5.30
CA ASN A 25 1.11 5.24 4.19
C ASN A 25 2.25 4.67 3.33
N ALA A 26 3.15 3.91 3.95
CA ALA A 26 4.36 3.42 3.29
C ALA A 26 4.15 2.09 2.54
N GLY A 27 4.57 2.09 1.27
CA GLY A 27 4.79 0.87 0.50
C GLY A 27 6.16 0.30 0.82
N VAL A 28 6.29 -1.03 0.80
CA VAL A 28 7.56 -1.70 1.12
C VAL A 28 7.92 -2.78 0.13
N LEU A 29 9.22 -2.97 -0.05
CA LEU A 29 9.81 -4.03 -0.87
C LEU A 29 11.01 -4.62 -0.13
N HIS A 30 11.05 -5.95 0.02
CA HIS A 30 12.25 -6.63 0.53
C HIS A 30 13.13 -7.05 -0.65
N ALA A 31 14.31 -6.43 -0.78
CA ALA A 31 15.27 -6.70 -1.85
C ALA A 31 16.69 -6.37 -1.37
N GLY A 32 17.71 -7.01 -1.95
CA GLY A 32 19.11 -6.73 -1.58
C GLY A 32 19.44 -6.92 -0.09
N ASN A 33 18.74 -7.84 0.60
CA ASN A 33 18.80 -8.07 2.06
C ASN A 33 18.38 -6.86 2.92
N ARG A 34 17.49 -6.01 2.40
CA ARG A 34 16.98 -4.83 3.09
C ARG A 34 15.49 -4.67 2.86
N VAL A 35 14.80 -4.10 3.83
CA VAL A 35 13.44 -3.62 3.63
C VAL A 35 13.52 -2.18 3.16
N HIS A 36 13.10 -1.94 1.92
CA HIS A 36 12.97 -0.62 1.32
C HIS A 36 11.57 -0.08 1.58
N ILE A 37 11.48 1.17 2.03
CA ILE A 37 10.26 1.80 2.51
C ILE A 37 10.06 3.09 1.72
N LEU A 38 9.06 3.11 0.84
CA LEU A 38 8.62 4.29 0.12
C LEU A 38 7.40 4.86 0.83
N TYR A 39 7.57 5.99 1.52
CA TYR A 39 6.52 6.59 2.36
C TYR A 39 5.93 7.83 1.71
N ARG A 40 4.62 8.04 1.88
CA ARG A 40 3.98 9.30 1.52
C ARG A 40 4.35 10.36 2.55
N ALA A 41 4.68 11.56 2.11
CA ALA A 41 4.83 12.70 3.01
C ALA A 41 4.23 13.98 2.43
N GLN A 42 3.92 14.90 3.32
CA GLN A 42 3.38 16.23 3.00
C GLN A 42 4.12 17.30 3.78
N GLY A 43 4.42 18.38 3.08
CA GLY A 43 4.94 19.62 3.64
C GLY A 43 3.84 20.64 3.88
N ASP A 44 4.22 21.87 4.19
CA ASP A 44 3.28 23.00 4.34
C ASP A 44 2.51 23.35 3.07
N ASP A 45 3.02 22.96 1.91
CA ASP A 45 2.32 23.10 0.63
C ASP A 45 1.17 22.09 0.43
N GLY A 46 1.07 21.08 1.31
CA GLY A 46 0.05 20.03 1.26
C GLY A 46 0.22 19.03 0.11
N VAL A 47 1.27 19.16 -0.72
CA VAL A 47 1.49 18.30 -1.88
C VAL A 47 2.13 16.98 -1.44
N SER A 48 1.44 15.88 -1.71
CA SER A 48 1.95 14.54 -1.39
C SER A 48 3.11 14.16 -2.30
N ARG A 49 4.22 13.73 -1.70
CA ARG A 49 5.41 13.21 -2.40
C ARG A 49 5.81 11.89 -1.77
N ILE A 50 6.66 11.12 -2.46
CA ILE A 50 7.18 9.86 -1.92
C ILE A 50 8.62 10.04 -1.46
N GLY A 51 8.85 9.74 -0.19
CA GLY A 51 10.16 9.65 0.45
C GLY A 51 10.70 8.24 0.44
N TYR A 52 12.00 8.11 0.72
CA TYR A 52 12.65 6.81 0.86
C TYR A 52 13.31 6.66 2.23
N ALA A 53 13.05 5.52 2.84
CA ALA A 53 13.78 5.01 3.99
C ALA A 53 14.12 3.53 3.76
N SER A 54 15.06 2.99 4.53
CA SER A 54 15.29 1.54 4.55
C SER A 54 15.74 1.04 5.91
N SER A 55 15.62 -0.26 6.08
CA SER A 55 15.93 -0.99 7.30
C SER A 55 16.67 -2.28 6.97
N SER A 56 17.76 -2.55 7.68
CA SER A 56 18.53 -3.80 7.60
C SER A 56 17.95 -4.92 8.44
N ASP A 57 17.23 -4.61 9.52
CA ASP A 57 16.63 -5.57 10.45
C ASP A 57 15.11 -5.75 10.24
N GLY A 58 14.47 -4.84 9.50
CA GLY A 58 13.03 -4.78 9.30
C GLY A 58 12.28 -3.97 10.37
N TYR A 59 12.94 -3.55 11.45
CA TYR A 59 12.29 -2.89 12.59
C TYR A 59 12.75 -1.43 12.76
N SER A 60 14.04 -1.19 12.56
CA SER A 60 14.70 0.10 12.79
C SER A 60 15.07 0.75 11.47
N ILE A 61 14.75 2.04 11.30
CA ILE A 61 15.18 2.81 10.14
C ILE A 61 16.64 3.19 10.32
N ASP A 62 17.52 2.71 9.45
CA ASP A 62 18.95 3.05 9.46
C ASP A 62 19.34 4.01 8.33
N THR A 63 18.45 4.20 7.35
CA THR A 63 18.65 5.09 6.20
C THR A 63 17.36 5.85 5.90
N ARG A 64 17.44 7.16 5.71
CA ARG A 64 16.36 8.03 5.21
C ARG A 64 16.95 9.07 4.26
N GLN A 65 16.41 9.20 3.05
CA GLN A 65 16.88 10.22 2.13
C GLN A 65 16.29 11.60 2.46
N PRO A 66 17.08 12.68 2.31
CA PRO A 66 16.62 14.03 2.64
C PRO A 66 15.63 14.58 1.61
N GLU A 67 15.73 14.17 0.35
CA GLU A 67 14.88 14.65 -0.72
C GLU A 67 13.84 13.59 -1.12
N PRO A 68 12.68 14.00 -1.65
CA PRO A 68 11.68 13.08 -2.14
C PRO A 68 12.24 12.33 -3.35
N VAL A 69 11.96 11.04 -3.42
CA VAL A 69 12.42 10.15 -4.50
C VAL A 69 11.39 10.01 -5.62
N PHE A 70 10.17 10.53 -5.41
CA PHE A 70 9.12 10.63 -6.41
C PHE A 70 8.25 11.85 -6.15
N ILE A 71 8.11 12.69 -7.18
CA ILE A 71 7.35 13.94 -7.13
C ILE A 71 6.37 14.05 -8.30
N PRO A 72 5.31 14.87 -8.16
CA PRO A 72 4.42 15.21 -9.26
C PRO A 72 5.14 15.73 -10.51
N LYS A 73 4.78 15.24 -11.69
CA LYS A 73 5.33 15.68 -12.99
C LYS A 73 4.32 16.24 -13.98
N ASN A 74 3.02 15.99 -13.79
CA ASN A 74 1.98 16.38 -14.75
C ASN A 74 0.65 16.75 -14.07
N SER A 75 -0.34 17.16 -14.85
CA SER A 75 -1.65 17.63 -14.35
C SER A 75 -2.52 16.56 -13.69
N TYR A 76 -2.24 15.27 -13.91
CA TYR A 76 -2.97 14.17 -13.29
C TYR A 76 -2.57 13.94 -11.83
N GLU A 77 -1.39 14.42 -11.43
CA GLU A 77 -0.80 14.19 -10.11
C GLU A 77 -0.29 15.48 -9.45
N ASN A 78 -0.63 16.65 -9.99
CA ASN A 78 -0.08 17.93 -9.56
C ASN A 78 -0.44 18.34 -8.12
N LEU A 79 -1.41 17.66 -7.49
CA LEU A 79 -1.74 17.82 -6.08
C LEU A 79 -1.11 16.73 -5.20
N GLY A 80 -0.61 15.64 -5.79
CA GLY A 80 0.14 14.64 -5.05
C GLY A 80 0.32 13.29 -5.75
N CYS A 81 1.42 12.63 -5.43
CA CYS A 81 1.62 11.20 -5.64
C CYS A 81 1.43 10.51 -4.29
N GLU A 82 0.44 9.62 -4.16
CA GLU A 82 -0.02 9.11 -2.87
C GLU A 82 0.03 7.59 -2.77
N ASP A 83 0.29 7.09 -1.57
CA ASP A 83 0.08 5.73 -1.13
C ASP A 83 0.72 4.66 -2.06
N PRO A 84 2.06 4.66 -2.19
CA PRO A 84 2.78 3.78 -3.11
C PRO A 84 2.68 2.31 -2.68
N ARG A 85 2.58 1.39 -3.63
CA ARG A 85 2.65 -0.07 -3.43
C ARG A 85 3.62 -0.67 -4.44
N LEU A 86 4.48 -1.56 -3.96
CA LEU A 86 5.67 -2.00 -4.70
C LEU A 86 5.66 -3.50 -4.90
N ILE A 87 5.97 -3.93 -6.11
CA ILE A 87 6.33 -5.32 -6.39
C ILE A 87 7.63 -5.37 -7.18
N GLN A 88 8.36 -6.46 -7.01
CA GLN A 88 9.43 -6.84 -7.91
C GLN A 88 8.90 -7.86 -8.92
N MET A 89 9.17 -7.63 -10.20
CA MET A 89 8.80 -8.55 -11.27
C MET A 89 9.73 -8.34 -12.47
N ASP A 90 10.22 -9.44 -13.05
CA ASP A 90 11.01 -9.42 -14.30
C ASP A 90 12.22 -8.47 -14.32
N GLY A 91 12.87 -8.26 -13.16
CA GLY A 91 14.04 -7.36 -13.03
C GLY A 91 13.69 -5.90 -12.75
N GLU A 92 12.40 -5.57 -12.65
CA GLU A 92 11.88 -4.24 -12.40
C GLU A 92 11.24 -4.15 -11.00
N CYS A 93 11.28 -2.95 -10.42
CA CYS A 93 10.42 -2.54 -9.32
C CYS A 93 9.24 -1.75 -9.89
N LEU A 94 8.04 -2.34 -9.86
CA LEU A 94 6.82 -1.65 -10.29
C LEU A 94 6.19 -0.97 -9.09
N MET A 95 5.78 0.27 -9.27
CA MET A 95 5.04 1.05 -8.29
C MET A 95 3.65 1.40 -8.82
N THR A 96 2.64 0.92 -8.12
CA THR A 96 1.27 1.46 -8.21
C THR A 96 1.09 2.54 -7.17
N TYR A 97 0.45 3.66 -7.54
CA TYR A 97 0.17 4.76 -6.63
C TYR A 97 -1.11 5.50 -7.05
N THR A 98 -1.59 6.39 -6.19
CA THR A 98 -2.72 7.27 -6.51
C THR A 98 -2.16 8.60 -7.03
N ALA A 99 -2.47 8.92 -8.28
CA ALA A 99 -2.24 10.23 -8.86
C ALA A 99 -3.40 11.16 -8.45
N TYR A 100 -3.11 12.16 -7.62
CA TYR A 100 -4.08 13.16 -7.16
C TYR A 100 -3.84 14.49 -7.88
N GLY A 101 -4.86 14.98 -8.59
CA GLY A 101 -4.72 16.17 -9.43
C GLY A 101 -6.01 16.95 -9.57
N ASN A 102 -5.93 18.02 -10.36
CA ASN A 102 -7.03 18.99 -10.54
C ASN A 102 -8.10 18.56 -11.56
N ASN A 103 -8.18 17.28 -11.94
CA ASN A 103 -9.15 16.83 -12.93
C ASN A 103 -10.56 16.77 -12.29
N PRO A 104 -11.54 17.57 -12.75
CA PRO A 104 -12.87 17.63 -12.15
C PRO A 104 -13.68 16.33 -12.34
N ARG A 105 -13.31 15.47 -13.29
CA ARG A 105 -13.97 14.17 -13.52
C ARG A 105 -13.32 13.02 -12.75
N ALA A 106 -12.04 13.16 -12.42
CA ALA A 106 -11.27 12.14 -11.72
C ALA A 106 -10.17 12.79 -10.89
N ALA A 107 -10.55 13.38 -9.75
CA ALA A 107 -9.61 14.08 -8.87
C ALA A 107 -8.47 13.17 -8.42
N TYR A 108 -8.73 11.87 -8.26
CA TYR A 108 -7.73 10.85 -8.01
C TYR A 108 -7.93 9.64 -8.91
N GLN A 109 -6.83 9.05 -9.37
CA GLN A 109 -6.84 7.84 -10.20
C GLN A 109 -5.61 6.97 -9.93
N VAL A 110 -5.70 5.71 -10.35
CA VAL A 110 -4.57 4.78 -10.28
C VAL A 110 -3.54 5.17 -11.34
N SER A 111 -2.26 5.14 -10.95
CA SER A 111 -1.15 5.17 -11.88
C SER A 111 -0.14 4.06 -11.60
N ILE A 112 0.56 3.63 -12.65
CA ILE A 112 1.66 2.67 -12.60
C ILE A 112 2.91 3.36 -13.15
N THR A 113 4.05 3.09 -12.53
CA THR A 113 5.37 3.42 -13.05
C THR A 113 6.33 2.29 -12.69
N GLU A 114 7.48 2.26 -13.33
CA GLU A 114 8.51 1.24 -13.12
C GLU A 114 9.90 1.87 -13.06
N ILE A 115 10.82 1.15 -12.45
CA ILE A 115 12.24 1.47 -12.37
C ILE A 115 13.00 0.14 -12.33
N SER A 116 14.15 0.08 -13.00
CA SER A 116 14.96 -1.14 -12.95
C SER A 116 15.35 -1.43 -11.50
N LEU A 117 15.38 -2.70 -11.12
CA LEU A 117 15.75 -3.09 -9.76
C LEU A 117 17.19 -2.67 -9.44
N GLU A 118 18.07 -2.62 -10.45
CA GLU A 118 19.45 -2.13 -10.31
C GLU A 118 19.48 -0.64 -9.91
N ASP A 119 18.72 0.20 -10.62
CA ASP A 119 18.62 1.63 -10.31
C ASP A 119 17.96 1.85 -8.94
N PHE A 120 16.90 1.09 -8.64
CA PHE A 120 16.22 1.14 -7.34
C PHE A 120 17.17 0.83 -6.18
N LEU A 121 17.92 -0.27 -6.27
CA LEU A 121 18.86 -0.69 -5.22
C LEU A 121 20.08 0.25 -5.10
N SER A 122 20.44 0.91 -6.20
CA SER A 122 21.53 1.89 -6.24
C SER A 122 21.08 3.31 -5.87
N ASN A 123 19.81 3.52 -5.53
CA ASN A 123 19.19 4.83 -5.27
C ASN A 123 19.25 5.81 -6.47
N ASN A 124 19.33 5.30 -7.69
CA ASN A 124 19.24 6.10 -8.91
C ASN A 124 17.78 6.25 -9.31
N TRP A 125 17.07 7.27 -8.82
CA TRP A 125 15.61 7.39 -8.94
C TRP A 125 15.08 7.75 -10.34
N ASN A 126 15.43 6.97 -11.35
CA ASN A 126 15.06 7.11 -12.76
C ASN A 126 13.71 6.44 -13.06
N TRP A 127 12.66 6.84 -12.35
CA TRP A 127 11.32 6.31 -12.58
C TRP A 127 10.82 6.60 -13.99
N GLY A 128 10.27 5.57 -14.64
CA GLY A 128 9.70 5.63 -15.98
C GLY A 128 8.40 6.43 -16.08
N ASP A 129 7.69 6.22 -17.18
CA ASP A 129 6.47 6.94 -17.50
C ASP A 129 5.34 6.69 -16.48
N ARG A 130 4.37 7.62 -16.44
CA ARG A 130 3.14 7.48 -15.65
C ARG A 130 2.07 6.87 -16.52
N LEU A 131 1.81 5.58 -16.34
CA LEU A 131 0.73 4.89 -17.02
C LEU A 131 -0.56 5.07 -16.21
N LEU A 132 -1.69 5.30 -16.88
CA LEU A 132 -3.01 5.45 -16.26
C LEU A 132 -3.90 4.27 -16.69
N PRO A 133 -3.95 3.18 -15.89
CA PRO A 133 -4.74 1.98 -16.21
C PRO A 133 -6.23 2.24 -16.48
N PHE A 134 -6.78 3.24 -15.80
CA PHE A 134 -8.21 3.58 -15.82
C PHE A 134 -8.37 5.09 -15.95
N GLU A 135 -7.78 5.68 -16.99
CA GLU A 135 -7.79 7.14 -17.17
C GLU A 135 -9.21 7.71 -17.06
N GLY A 136 -9.37 8.73 -16.20
CA GLY A 136 -10.65 9.40 -16.00
C GLY A 136 -11.63 8.66 -15.09
N ILE A 137 -11.22 7.57 -14.43
CA ILE A 137 -12.02 6.85 -13.44
C ILE A 137 -11.50 7.12 -12.03
N LEU A 138 -12.40 7.53 -11.13
CA LEU A 138 -12.10 7.66 -9.70
C LEU A 138 -11.76 6.28 -9.12
N ASN A 139 -10.48 6.08 -8.83
CA ASN A 139 -9.95 4.77 -8.46
C ASN A 139 -8.66 4.94 -7.64
N LYS A 140 -8.43 4.06 -6.67
CA LYS A 140 -7.23 4.05 -5.83
C LYS A 140 -7.00 2.65 -5.26
N ASN A 141 -6.01 2.51 -4.38
CA ASN A 141 -5.67 1.25 -3.72
C ASN A 141 -5.32 0.11 -4.70
N ALA A 142 -4.72 0.47 -5.85
CA ALA A 142 -4.27 -0.52 -6.81
C ALA A 142 -3.02 -1.22 -6.31
N VAL A 143 -2.99 -2.55 -6.45
CA VAL A 143 -1.84 -3.40 -6.23
C VAL A 143 -1.78 -4.42 -7.36
N ILE A 144 -0.60 -4.77 -7.80
CA ILE A 144 -0.37 -5.81 -8.82
C ILE A 144 0.17 -7.05 -8.11
N PHE A 145 -0.24 -8.24 -8.56
CA PHE A 145 0.35 -9.48 -8.06
C PHE A 145 1.82 -9.58 -8.51
N PRO A 146 2.75 -10.08 -7.67
CA PRO A 146 4.19 -10.08 -7.97
C PRO A 146 4.62 -11.17 -8.98
N ARG A 147 3.69 -11.61 -9.84
CA ARG A 147 3.89 -12.46 -11.01
C ARG A 147 2.60 -12.54 -11.81
N LYS A 148 2.72 -12.91 -13.08
CA LYS A 148 1.58 -13.31 -13.90
C LYS A 148 0.88 -14.55 -13.33
N ILE A 149 -0.44 -14.59 -13.43
CA ILE A 149 -1.27 -15.75 -13.08
C ILE A 149 -2.02 -16.18 -14.35
N ASN A 150 -1.83 -17.44 -14.75
CA ASN A 150 -2.37 -17.99 -16.00
C ASN A 150 -2.02 -17.16 -17.25
N GLY A 151 -0.84 -16.54 -17.26
CA GLY A 151 -0.32 -15.77 -18.41
C GLY A 151 -0.62 -14.27 -18.40
N SER A 152 -1.48 -13.77 -17.50
CA SER A 152 -1.84 -12.36 -17.42
C SER A 152 -1.34 -11.70 -16.13
N TYR A 153 -1.05 -10.41 -16.20
CA TYR A 153 -0.93 -9.55 -15.02
C TYR A 153 -2.30 -9.42 -14.35
N VAL A 154 -2.29 -9.39 -13.02
CA VAL A 154 -3.50 -9.28 -12.21
C VAL A 154 -3.35 -8.09 -11.28
N MET A 155 -4.34 -7.21 -11.28
CA MET A 155 -4.43 -6.07 -10.40
C MET A 155 -5.65 -6.21 -9.52
N TYR A 156 -5.49 -5.99 -8.22
CA TYR A 156 -6.59 -5.56 -7.39
C TYR A 156 -6.60 -4.05 -7.28
N HIS A 157 -7.77 -3.44 -7.40
CA HIS A 157 -7.96 -2.00 -7.31
C HIS A 157 -9.29 -1.71 -6.64
N ARG A 158 -9.68 -0.44 -6.54
CA ARG A 158 -10.86 -0.07 -5.77
C ARG A 158 -11.67 1.01 -6.47
N ILE A 159 -12.77 0.57 -7.08
CA ILE A 159 -13.90 1.45 -7.41
C ILE A 159 -14.82 1.45 -6.19
N GLU A 160 -14.92 2.58 -5.50
CA GLU A 160 -15.62 2.65 -4.19
C GLU A 160 -17.08 2.17 -4.33
N PRO A 161 -17.56 1.26 -3.46
CA PRO A 161 -16.96 0.83 -2.19
C PRO A 161 -16.16 -0.48 -2.23
N ASP A 162 -16.03 -1.10 -3.40
CA ASP A 162 -15.63 -2.50 -3.55
C ASP A 162 -14.14 -2.67 -3.86
N LEU A 163 -13.58 -3.78 -3.40
CA LEU A 163 -12.34 -4.31 -3.95
C LEU A 163 -12.67 -4.98 -5.29
N CYS A 164 -11.98 -4.57 -6.35
CA CYS A 164 -12.17 -5.06 -7.70
C CYS A 164 -10.91 -5.77 -8.21
N VAL A 165 -11.08 -6.62 -9.22
CA VAL A 165 -9.99 -7.23 -9.99
C VAL A 165 -10.01 -6.72 -11.43
N ALA A 166 -8.83 -6.60 -12.04
CA ALA A 166 -8.64 -6.38 -13.46
C ALA A 166 -7.42 -7.17 -13.96
N TYR A 167 -7.40 -7.45 -15.27
CA TYR A 167 -6.35 -8.24 -15.91
C TYR A 167 -5.72 -7.47 -17.07
N SER A 168 -4.44 -7.74 -17.33
CA SER A 168 -3.72 -7.15 -18.44
C SER A 168 -2.68 -8.11 -19.00
N ASP A 169 -2.40 -8.03 -20.30
CA ASP A 169 -1.31 -8.77 -20.92
C ASP A 169 -0.02 -7.95 -21.02
N ASP A 170 -0.12 -6.61 -20.90
CA ASP A 170 0.93 -5.64 -21.24
C ASP A 170 1.15 -4.51 -20.21
N LEU A 171 0.46 -4.56 -19.05
CA LEU A 171 0.40 -3.53 -18.00
C LEU A 171 -0.22 -2.18 -18.42
N LYS A 172 -0.59 -2.01 -19.69
CA LYS A 172 -1.14 -0.77 -20.25
C LYS A 172 -2.64 -0.85 -20.37
N ARG A 173 -3.14 -1.94 -20.94
CA ARG A 173 -4.57 -2.16 -21.16
C ARG A 173 -5.10 -3.14 -20.13
N TRP A 174 -6.04 -2.66 -19.33
CA TRP A 174 -6.67 -3.42 -18.26
C TRP A 174 -8.14 -3.70 -18.61
N CYS A 175 -8.53 -4.96 -18.54
CA CYS A 175 -9.85 -5.44 -18.93
C CYS A 175 -10.39 -6.47 -17.92
N GLN A 176 -11.60 -6.96 -18.18
CA GLN A 176 -12.31 -7.90 -17.30
C GLN A 176 -12.49 -7.36 -15.86
N LEU A 177 -12.84 -6.08 -15.75
CA LEU A 177 -13.06 -5.43 -14.46
C LEU A 177 -14.26 -6.06 -13.76
N LYS A 178 -14.07 -6.49 -12.51
CA LYS A 178 -15.11 -7.14 -11.73
C LYS A 178 -15.00 -6.80 -10.24
N ALA A 179 -16.12 -6.53 -9.59
CA ALA A 179 -16.16 -6.45 -8.13
C ALA A 179 -15.90 -7.84 -7.54
N LEU A 180 -14.92 -7.93 -6.65
CA LEU A 180 -14.46 -9.17 -6.05
C LEU A 180 -14.93 -9.32 -4.61
N MET A 181 -14.88 -8.24 -3.84
CA MET A 181 -15.23 -8.25 -2.42
C MET A 181 -15.95 -6.96 -2.03
N HIS A 182 -17.15 -7.13 -1.48
CA HIS A 182 -18.01 -6.06 -1.01
C HIS A 182 -17.81 -5.78 0.49
N PRO A 183 -18.14 -4.57 0.97
CA PRO A 183 -18.31 -4.29 2.39
C PRO A 183 -19.37 -5.20 3.03
N ARG A 184 -19.21 -5.50 4.33
CA ARG A 184 -20.17 -6.34 5.07
C ARG A 184 -20.98 -5.49 6.06
N LEU A 185 -22.28 -5.36 5.81
CA LEU A 185 -23.16 -4.60 6.70
C LEU A 185 -23.11 -5.15 8.14
N GLY A 186 -22.89 -4.28 9.13
CA GLY A 186 -22.79 -4.66 10.54
C GLY A 186 -21.42 -5.19 10.98
N HIS A 187 -20.43 -5.22 10.09
CA HIS A 187 -19.03 -5.57 10.42
C HIS A 187 -18.15 -4.31 10.47
N TRP A 188 -16.90 -4.50 10.89
CA TRP A 188 -15.86 -3.45 10.93
C TRP A 188 -15.43 -2.93 9.55
N ASP A 189 -15.83 -3.62 8.49
CA ASP A 189 -15.56 -3.30 7.09
C ASP A 189 -16.86 -3.04 6.30
N SER A 190 -17.80 -2.30 6.92
CA SER A 190 -19.16 -2.10 6.41
C SER A 190 -19.35 -0.96 5.40
N LEU A 191 -18.48 0.05 5.41
CA LEU A 191 -18.61 1.24 4.55
C LEU A 191 -17.86 1.05 3.22
N LYS A 192 -16.58 0.68 3.28
CA LYS A 192 -15.73 0.46 2.11
C LYS A 192 -14.55 -0.45 2.45
N VAL A 193 -14.04 -1.13 1.43
CA VAL A 193 -12.85 -1.97 1.51
C VAL A 193 -11.85 -1.60 0.43
N GLY A 194 -10.58 -1.94 0.63
CA GLY A 194 -9.55 -1.73 -0.39
C GLY A 194 -8.23 -2.40 -0.04
N SER A 195 -7.36 -2.54 -1.03
CA SER A 195 -6.04 -3.13 -0.85
C SER A 195 -5.19 -2.34 0.14
N ALA A 196 -4.48 -3.05 1.01
CA ALA A 196 -3.37 -2.47 1.74
C ALA A 196 -2.11 -2.53 0.86
N GLY A 197 -1.37 -3.64 0.93
CA GLY A 197 -0.20 -3.92 0.10
C GLY A 197 -0.41 -5.07 -0.90
N PRO A 198 0.59 -5.37 -1.74
CA PRO A 198 0.52 -6.48 -2.68
C PRO A 198 0.36 -7.85 -1.99
N PRO A 199 -0.28 -8.83 -2.66
CA PRO A 199 -0.41 -10.19 -2.13
C PRO A 199 0.95 -10.88 -1.98
N ILE A 200 1.15 -11.56 -0.85
CA ILE A 200 2.36 -12.32 -0.54
C ILE A 200 2.08 -13.80 -0.79
N LYS A 201 2.93 -14.45 -1.56
CA LYS A 201 2.80 -15.88 -1.86
C LYS A 201 3.20 -16.71 -0.64
N ILE A 202 2.32 -17.60 -0.20
CA ILE A 202 2.57 -18.56 0.89
C ILE A 202 2.18 -19.98 0.46
N ASN A 203 2.31 -20.96 1.36
CA ASN A 203 2.03 -22.37 1.04
C ASN A 203 0.54 -22.65 0.85
N GLU A 204 -0.34 -21.87 1.47
CA GLU A 204 -1.78 -22.05 1.48
C GLU A 204 -2.45 -21.30 0.32
N GLY A 205 -1.79 -20.27 -0.23
CA GLY A 205 -2.44 -19.33 -1.12
C GLY A 205 -1.61 -18.08 -1.36
N TRP A 206 -2.32 -16.98 -1.63
CA TRP A 206 -1.81 -15.64 -1.48
C TRP A 206 -2.39 -15.03 -0.21
N LEU A 207 -1.53 -14.67 0.73
CA LEU A 207 -1.90 -13.84 1.88
C LEU A 207 -2.03 -12.41 1.40
N PHE A 208 -3.19 -11.80 1.66
CA PHE A 208 -3.46 -10.45 1.21
C PHE A 208 -4.02 -9.61 2.36
N ILE A 209 -3.36 -8.49 2.64
CA ILE A 209 -3.81 -7.55 3.65
C ILE A 209 -4.70 -6.50 2.98
N TYR A 210 -5.85 -6.23 3.59
CA TYR A 210 -6.80 -5.22 3.11
C TYR A 210 -7.18 -4.29 4.26
N HIS A 211 -7.61 -3.08 3.94
CA HIS A 211 -8.24 -2.20 4.91
C HIS A 211 -9.75 -2.24 4.76
N GLY A 212 -10.44 -2.10 5.89
CA GLY A 212 -11.88 -1.92 5.98
C GLY A 212 -12.21 -0.69 6.82
N VAL A 213 -13.31 -0.04 6.45
CA VAL A 213 -13.82 1.16 7.14
C VAL A 213 -15.26 0.90 7.53
N ASP A 214 -15.62 1.29 8.74
CA ASP A 214 -17.00 1.27 9.22
C ASP A 214 -17.69 2.64 9.04
N HIS A 215 -18.95 2.75 9.48
CA HIS A 215 -19.70 4.00 9.41
C HIS A 215 -19.28 5.06 10.44
N ASP A 216 -18.45 4.70 11.41
CA ASP A 216 -17.79 5.62 12.33
C ASP A 216 -16.44 6.12 11.77
N TYR A 217 -16.15 5.79 10.50
CA TYR A 217 -14.92 6.14 9.79
C TYR A 217 -13.64 5.60 10.44
N VAL A 218 -13.73 4.50 11.20
CA VAL A 218 -12.55 3.86 11.79
C VAL A 218 -11.92 2.93 10.77
N TYR A 219 -10.65 3.18 10.44
CA TYR A 219 -9.88 2.35 9.51
C TYR A 219 -9.16 1.25 10.26
N ARG A 220 -9.35 0.00 9.82
CA ARG A 220 -8.72 -1.20 10.39
C ARG A 220 -8.15 -2.07 9.28
N LEU A 221 -7.24 -2.97 9.63
CA LEU A 221 -6.71 -3.98 8.71
C LEU A 221 -7.34 -5.35 8.96
N GLY A 222 -7.56 -6.09 7.88
CA GLY A 222 -7.88 -7.52 7.89
C GLY A 222 -7.00 -8.28 6.90
N ASN A 223 -7.21 -9.59 6.82
CA ASN A 223 -6.52 -10.42 5.85
C ASN A 223 -7.51 -11.26 5.01
N LEU A 224 -7.04 -11.64 3.83
CA LEU A 224 -7.63 -12.64 2.96
C LEU A 224 -6.61 -13.74 2.70
N LEU A 225 -7.10 -14.95 2.46
CA LEU A 225 -6.37 -15.99 1.76
C LEU A 225 -7.01 -16.18 0.39
N ILE A 226 -6.23 -15.99 -0.67
CA ILE A 226 -6.70 -16.11 -2.07
C ILE A 226 -6.09 -17.36 -2.69
N ASP A 227 -6.86 -18.03 -3.55
CA ASP A 227 -6.39 -19.21 -4.28
C ASP A 227 -5.16 -18.90 -5.14
N LYS A 228 -4.20 -19.83 -5.17
CA LYS A 228 -2.91 -19.64 -5.88
C LYS A 228 -3.07 -19.48 -7.39
N LYS A 229 -4.10 -20.09 -7.98
CA LYS A 229 -4.34 -20.21 -9.42
C LYS A 229 -5.51 -19.35 -9.89
N ASN A 230 -6.45 -19.06 -9.00
CA ASN A 230 -7.61 -18.23 -9.30
C ASN A 230 -7.66 -17.00 -8.38
N PRO A 231 -7.19 -15.82 -8.84
CA PRO A 231 -7.19 -14.61 -8.02
C PRO A 231 -8.60 -14.07 -7.75
N GLU A 232 -9.67 -14.64 -8.32
CA GLU A 232 -11.04 -14.29 -7.95
C GLU A 232 -11.62 -15.17 -6.83
N ASN A 233 -10.92 -16.24 -6.46
CA ASN A 233 -11.38 -17.16 -5.43
C ASN A 233 -10.78 -16.80 -4.06
N ILE A 234 -11.56 -16.09 -3.24
CA ILE A 234 -11.21 -15.80 -1.84
C ILE A 234 -11.55 -17.04 -1.00
N LEU A 235 -10.53 -17.72 -0.50
CA LEU A 235 -10.64 -18.92 0.34
C LEU A 235 -10.98 -18.58 1.79
N TYR A 236 -10.52 -17.42 2.26
CA TYR A 236 -10.76 -16.94 3.62
C TYR A 236 -10.75 -15.42 3.67
N ARG A 237 -11.57 -14.86 4.56
CA ARG A 237 -11.60 -13.44 4.94
C ARG A 237 -11.70 -13.35 6.45
N SER A 238 -10.84 -12.57 7.09
CA SER A 238 -10.84 -12.40 8.54
C SER A 238 -12.17 -11.84 9.06
N GLU A 239 -12.77 -12.50 10.06
CA GLU A 239 -14.01 -12.05 10.71
C GLU A 239 -13.79 -10.81 11.58
N LYS A 240 -12.65 -10.75 12.26
CA LYS A 240 -12.23 -9.63 13.11
C LYS A 240 -11.07 -8.87 12.45
N PRO A 241 -10.88 -7.58 12.76
CA PRO A 241 -9.68 -6.86 12.33
C PRO A 241 -8.44 -7.53 12.92
N ILE A 242 -7.35 -7.60 12.14
CA ILE A 242 -6.04 -8.06 12.61
C ILE A 242 -5.25 -6.93 13.26
N LEU A 243 -5.57 -5.68 12.92
CA LEU A 243 -4.99 -4.47 13.50
C LEU A 243 -6.06 -3.37 13.52
N GLU A 244 -6.19 -2.68 14.64
CA GLU A 244 -7.12 -1.57 14.83
C GLU A 244 -6.48 -0.44 15.66
N PRO A 245 -6.94 0.82 15.53
CA PRO A 245 -6.38 1.95 16.26
C PRO A 245 -6.56 1.81 17.78
N GLN A 246 -5.46 1.70 18.51
CA GLN A 246 -5.43 1.58 19.96
C GLN A 246 -4.50 2.62 20.59
N GLU A 247 -3.36 2.88 19.96
CA GLU A 247 -2.33 3.77 20.47
C GLU A 247 -2.63 5.24 20.17
N PRO A 248 -2.09 6.19 20.97
CA PRO A 248 -2.30 7.62 20.73
C PRO A 248 -1.96 8.06 19.31
N TYR A 249 -0.87 7.56 18.72
CA TYR A 249 -0.44 7.89 17.36
C TYR A 249 -1.32 7.27 16.25
N GLU A 250 -2.25 6.38 16.60
CA GLU A 250 -3.24 5.79 15.68
C GLU A 250 -4.60 6.47 15.82
N LYS A 251 -4.86 7.06 16.99
CA LYS A 251 -6.12 7.73 17.33
C LYS A 251 -6.10 9.23 17.06
N PHE A 252 -4.94 9.87 17.16
CA PHE A 252 -4.77 11.31 17.05
C PHE A 252 -3.74 11.67 15.97
N GLY A 253 -4.17 12.46 14.99
CA GLY A 253 -3.36 12.90 13.85
C GLY A 253 -4.22 13.69 12.86
N LEU A 254 -3.77 13.76 11.60
CA LEU A 254 -4.49 14.43 10.52
C LEU A 254 -5.88 13.81 10.30
N VAL A 255 -5.95 12.49 10.31
CA VAL A 255 -7.21 11.73 10.24
C VAL A 255 -7.27 10.80 11.46
N PRO A 256 -8.15 11.05 12.44
CA PRO A 256 -8.19 10.26 13.66
C PRO A 256 -8.70 8.83 13.42
N ASN A 257 -8.32 7.91 14.31
CA ASN A 257 -8.74 6.51 14.30
C ASN A 257 -8.40 5.76 13.00
N VAL A 258 -7.14 5.87 12.57
CA VAL A 258 -6.65 5.22 11.34
C VAL A 258 -5.43 4.35 11.61
N VAL A 259 -5.52 3.09 11.19
CA VAL A 259 -4.37 2.26 10.81
C VAL A 259 -4.52 1.90 9.32
N PHE A 260 -3.54 2.27 8.50
CA PHE A 260 -3.59 2.08 7.05
C PHE A 260 -2.25 1.61 6.49
N SER A 261 -2.20 0.45 5.84
CA SER A 261 -0.95 -0.07 5.28
C SER A 261 -0.96 0.02 3.75
N CYS A 262 0.22 0.25 3.16
CA CYS A 262 0.45 0.13 1.72
C CYS A 262 1.42 -1.02 1.38
N GLY A 263 1.87 -1.77 2.38
CA GLY A 263 2.88 -2.79 2.18
C GLY A 263 3.21 -3.58 3.44
N SER A 264 3.59 -4.83 3.20
CA SER A 264 4.10 -5.75 4.21
C SER A 264 5.19 -6.62 3.59
N VAL A 265 6.10 -7.13 4.41
CA VAL A 265 7.13 -8.08 3.99
C VAL A 265 7.04 -9.34 4.86
N LEU A 266 7.32 -10.49 4.26
CA LEU A 266 7.50 -11.74 4.97
C LEU A 266 9.00 -11.98 5.14
N LEU A 267 9.49 -11.94 6.38
CA LEU A 267 10.85 -12.27 6.75
C LEU A 267 10.79 -13.55 7.58
N ASP A 268 11.32 -14.64 7.03
CA ASP A 268 11.13 -15.99 7.56
C ASP A 268 9.63 -16.30 7.77
N ASP A 269 9.21 -16.69 8.98
CA ASP A 269 7.80 -16.94 9.32
C ASP A 269 7.09 -15.72 9.96
N LYS A 270 7.70 -14.53 9.86
CA LYS A 270 7.15 -13.29 10.41
C LYS A 270 6.68 -12.34 9.33
N LEU A 271 5.40 -11.98 9.38
CA LEU A 271 4.86 -10.90 8.56
C LEU A 271 5.08 -9.57 9.30
N LEU A 272 5.85 -8.68 8.67
CA LEU A 272 5.99 -7.29 9.11
C LEU A 272 5.06 -6.41 8.27
N ILE A 273 4.11 -5.76 8.92
CA ILE A 273 3.20 -4.79 8.30
C ILE A 273 3.66 -3.38 8.66
N TYR A 274 3.95 -2.57 7.65
CA TYR A 274 4.22 -1.14 7.82
C TYR A 274 2.92 -0.37 7.58
N TYR A 275 2.56 0.52 8.49
CA TYR A 275 1.26 1.19 8.45
C TYR A 275 1.36 2.66 8.87
N GLY A 276 0.53 3.50 8.25
CA GLY A 276 0.24 4.85 8.69
C GLY A 276 -0.60 4.85 9.96
N GLY A 277 -0.18 5.62 10.96
CA GLY A 277 -0.97 5.97 12.14
C GLY A 277 -1.59 7.35 11.98
N ALA A 278 -2.92 7.43 12.03
CA ALA A 278 -3.70 8.67 11.99
C ALA A 278 -3.36 9.64 10.83
N ASP A 279 -2.94 9.10 9.67
CA ASP A 279 -2.41 9.86 8.52
C ASP A 279 -1.29 10.86 8.87
N SER A 280 -0.43 10.51 9.83
CA SER A 280 0.61 11.43 10.33
C SER A 280 1.99 10.80 10.51
N VAL A 281 2.06 9.52 10.85
CA VAL A 281 3.31 8.79 11.14
C VAL A 281 3.36 7.43 10.45
N VAL A 282 4.55 6.84 10.28
CA VAL A 282 4.70 5.43 9.88
C VAL A 282 5.07 4.61 11.12
N CYS A 283 4.39 3.49 11.28
CA CYS A 283 4.52 2.50 12.34
C CYS A 283 4.73 1.11 11.73
N GLY A 284 5.10 0.15 12.57
CA GLY A 284 5.20 -1.26 12.19
C GLY A 284 4.57 -2.21 13.22
N ALA A 285 4.11 -3.36 12.74
CA ALA A 285 3.62 -4.46 13.55
C ALA A 285 4.09 -5.81 12.99
N GLU A 286 4.41 -6.76 13.85
CA GLU A 286 4.77 -8.13 13.50
C GLU A 286 3.64 -9.12 13.83
N PHE A 287 3.52 -10.13 12.99
CA PHE A 287 2.65 -11.29 13.18
C PHE A 287 3.44 -12.56 12.90
N GLU A 288 3.26 -13.57 13.72
CA GLU A 288 3.63 -14.93 13.32
C GLU A 288 2.67 -15.35 12.20
N LEU A 289 3.19 -15.87 11.09
CA LEU A 289 2.39 -16.17 9.89
C LEU A 289 1.20 -17.07 10.21
N GLY A 290 1.39 -18.06 11.08
CA GLY A 290 0.33 -18.99 11.52
C GLY A 290 -0.86 -18.32 12.22
N GLU A 291 -0.70 -17.13 12.81
CA GLU A 291 -1.80 -16.38 13.42
C GLU A 291 -2.79 -15.83 12.38
N LEU A 292 -2.33 -15.64 11.13
CA LEU A 292 -3.10 -15.05 10.05
C LEU A 292 -3.86 -16.08 9.21
N LEU A 293 -3.57 -17.36 9.40
CA LEU A 293 -4.16 -18.46 8.64
C LEU A 293 -5.44 -18.99 9.33
N PRO A 294 -6.39 -19.53 8.55
CA PRO A 294 -7.53 -20.25 9.11
C PRO A 294 -7.04 -21.39 10.00
N LYS A 295 -7.61 -21.50 11.21
CA LYS A 295 -7.37 -22.68 12.05
C LYS A 295 -8.12 -23.87 11.44
N ALA A 296 -7.41 -24.99 11.31
CA ALA A 296 -7.96 -26.27 10.88
C ALA A 296 -8.99 -26.82 11.87
#